data_AF-A0A2D4WNH3-F1
#
_entry.id   AF-A0A2D4WNH3-F1
#
_cell.length_a   1.000
_cell.length_b   1.000
_cell.length_c   1.000
_cell.angle_alpha   90.00
_cell.angle_beta   90.00
_cell.angle_gamma   90.00
#
_symmetry.space_group_name_H-M   'P 1'
#
loop_
_entity.id
_entity.type
_entity.pdbx_description
1 polymer ?
#
loop_
_entity_poly.entity_id
_entity_poly.type
_entity_poly.pdbx_seq_one_letter_code
_entity_poly.pdbx_strand_id
1 'polypeptide(L)'
;MKKGRKVKLIIMIGTCLISVVYGSWQVWIRIPERIREAETYRAAKEVYDTLVVEAGQLKLEGKTLDDAQQDQYAESEETLSQFKDEKPQPPSKYDAMINLWVWVIGGAVSIPFMLWPFWKFRHGGWVLGEDGTLTSPKGTVYPADQIKGIDMSTWRGLLDPQASNKTTWQAKVILADDQTLVIDDYLWENADKIIARLAHQFHPDTWDGAGELLEGAKAKDVEPNDAESTPSQAETASEK
;
A
#
# COMPACT_ATOMS: atom_id res chain seq x y z
N MET A 1 4.46 -14.93 -10.23
CA MET A 1 4.74 -13.92 -9.19
C MET A 1 5.31 -14.66 -8.01
N LYS A 2 6.41 -14.15 -7.41
CA LYS A 2 7.08 -14.79 -6.27
C LYS A 2 6.11 -15.13 -5.14
N LYS A 3 6.19 -16.34 -4.59
CA LYS A 3 5.34 -16.85 -3.50
C LYS A 3 5.30 -15.87 -2.32
N GLY A 4 6.44 -15.31 -1.93
CA GLY A 4 6.52 -14.31 -0.85
C GLY A 4 5.68 -13.06 -1.12
N ARG A 5 5.60 -12.59 -2.37
CA ARG A 5 4.78 -11.42 -2.74
C ARG A 5 3.28 -11.77 -2.73
N LYS A 6 2.91 -12.96 -3.20
CA LYS A 6 1.51 -13.44 -3.12
C LYS A 6 1.04 -13.49 -1.66
N VAL A 7 1.85 -14.05 -0.76
CA VAL A 7 1.54 -14.13 0.67
C VAL A 7 1.39 -12.73 1.29
N LYS A 8 2.31 -11.80 0.99
CA LYS A 8 2.21 -10.40 1.45
C LYS A 8 0.90 -9.73 0.99
N LEU A 9 0.52 -9.92 -0.27
CA LEU A 9 -0.75 -9.37 -0.78
C LEU A 9 -1.97 -9.97 -0.08
N ILE A 10 -1.99 -11.27 0.17
CA ILE A 10 -3.10 -11.93 0.88
C ILE A 10 -3.24 -11.38 2.31
N ILE A 11 -2.12 -11.26 3.05
CA ILE A 11 -2.12 -10.69 4.41
C ILE A 11 -2.65 -9.25 4.39
N MET A 12 -2.21 -8.46 3.41
CA MET A 12 -2.63 -7.06 3.27
C MET A 12 -4.13 -6.95 2.96
N ILE A 13 -4.66 -7.79 2.06
CA ILE A 13 -6.10 -7.88 1.77
C ILE A 13 -6.88 -8.25 3.05
N GLY A 14 -6.43 -9.26 3.79
CA GLY A 14 -7.06 -9.67 5.04
C GLY A 14 -7.09 -8.54 6.08
N THR A 15 -5.99 -7.80 6.20
CA THR A 15 -5.91 -6.64 7.10
C THR A 15 -6.88 -5.54 6.69
N CYS A 16 -6.96 -5.21 5.39
CA CYS A 16 -7.92 -4.24 4.88
C CYS A 16 -9.37 -4.67 5.14
N LEU A 17 -9.71 -5.96 4.96
CA LEU A 17 -11.05 -6.46 5.25
C LEU A 17 -11.41 -6.30 6.73
N ILE A 18 -10.50 -6.65 7.64
CA ILE A 18 -10.69 -6.45 9.09
C ILE A 18 -10.89 -4.96 9.40
N SER A 19 -10.07 -4.08 8.82
CA SER A 19 -10.21 -2.63 8.98
C SER A 19 -11.56 -2.10 8.49
N VAL A 20 -12.04 -2.55 7.32
CA VAL A 20 -13.35 -2.16 6.80
C VAL A 20 -14.46 -2.61 7.74
N VAL A 21 -14.46 -3.89 8.14
CA VAL A 21 -15.48 -4.43 9.06
C VAL A 21 -15.48 -3.69 10.40
N TYR A 22 -14.30 -3.45 10.97
CA TYR A 22 -14.16 -2.71 12.22
C TYR A 22 -14.62 -1.26 12.09
N GLY A 23 -14.18 -0.55 11.05
CA GLY A 23 -14.57 0.83 10.78
C GLY A 23 -16.08 0.96 10.55
N SER A 24 -16.66 0.01 9.84
CA SER A 24 -18.11 -0.10 9.60
C SER A 24 -18.89 -0.28 10.91
N TRP A 25 -18.43 -1.19 11.78
CA TRP A 25 -19.03 -1.38 13.11
C TRP A 25 -18.95 -0.11 13.97
N GLN A 26 -17.80 0.59 13.94
CA GLN A 26 -17.64 1.86 14.66
C GLN A 26 -18.62 2.93 14.14
N VAL A 27 -18.68 3.15 12.83
CA VAL A 27 -19.49 4.22 12.22
C VAL A 27 -20.98 3.96 12.37
N TRP A 28 -21.44 2.73 12.17
CA TRP A 28 -22.88 2.44 12.10
C TRP A 28 -23.48 1.95 13.41
N ILE A 29 -22.69 1.41 14.34
CA ILE A 29 -23.20 0.84 15.58
C ILE A 29 -22.64 1.61 16.77
N ARG A 30 -21.32 1.60 16.98
CA ARG A 30 -20.74 2.09 18.24
C ARG A 30 -20.84 3.60 18.43
N ILE A 31 -20.61 4.40 17.38
CA ILE A 31 -20.71 5.86 17.47
C ILE A 31 -22.15 6.30 17.75
N PRO A 32 -23.17 5.81 17.03
CA PRO A 32 -24.57 6.09 17.36
C PRO A 32 -24.97 5.68 18.79
N GLU A 33 -24.54 4.51 19.25
CA GLU A 33 -24.77 4.06 20.64
C GLU A 33 -24.16 5.04 21.65
N ARG A 34 -22.90 5.43 21.46
CA ARG A 34 -22.22 6.38 22.36
C ARG A 34 -22.87 7.76 22.37
N ILE A 35 -23.42 8.22 21.24
CA ILE A 35 -24.19 9.46 21.18
C ILE A 35 -25.44 9.33 22.05
N ARG A 36 -26.19 8.23 21.91
CA ARG A 36 -27.40 7.97 22.73
C ARG A 36 -27.09 7.83 24.21
N GLU A 37 -26.04 7.10 24.58
CA GLU A 37 -25.55 6.97 25.95
C GLU A 37 -25.19 8.34 26.54
N ALA A 38 -24.51 9.20 25.77
CA ALA A 38 -24.15 10.55 26.21
C ALA A 38 -25.37 11.49 26.33
N GLU A 39 -26.34 11.39 25.44
CA GLU A 39 -27.57 12.18 25.48
C GLU A 39 -28.47 11.78 26.66
N THR A 40 -28.66 10.49 26.90
CA THR A 40 -29.43 9.97 28.04
C THR A 40 -28.81 10.37 29.37
N TYR A 41 -27.48 10.22 29.50
CA TYR A 41 -26.76 10.69 30.69
C TYR A 41 -26.88 12.20 30.90
N ARG A 42 -26.78 13.01 29.83
CA ARG A 42 -26.92 14.48 29.93
C ARG A 42 -28.33 14.89 30.36
N ALA A 43 -29.36 14.30 29.77
CA ALA A 43 -30.75 14.59 30.10
C ALA A 43 -31.06 14.22 31.57
N ALA A 44 -30.66 13.01 32.00
CA ALA A 44 -30.83 12.59 33.39
C ALA A 44 -30.06 13.49 34.37
N LYS A 45 -28.84 13.89 33.99
CA LYS A 45 -28.03 14.80 34.81
C LYS A 45 -28.66 16.19 34.93
N GLU A 46 -29.21 16.73 33.86
CA GLU A 46 -29.87 18.04 33.86
C GLU A 46 -31.09 18.03 34.80
N VAL A 47 -31.93 17.00 34.71
CA VAL A 47 -33.10 16.82 35.61
C VAL A 47 -32.67 16.65 37.06
N TYR A 48 -31.64 15.84 37.32
CA TYR A 48 -31.11 15.66 38.66
C TYR A 48 -30.56 16.98 39.23
N ASP A 49 -29.74 17.71 38.46
CA ASP A 49 -29.12 18.96 38.92
C ASP A 49 -30.18 20.05 39.15
N THR A 50 -31.25 20.14 38.35
CA THR A 50 -32.35 21.10 38.56
C THR A 50 -33.16 20.77 39.80
N LEU A 51 -33.54 19.50 40.00
CA LEU A 51 -34.31 19.05 41.15
C LEU A 51 -33.52 19.17 42.45
N VAL A 52 -32.20 18.97 42.44
CA VAL A 52 -31.34 19.21 43.61
C VAL A 52 -31.35 20.69 44.01
N VAL A 53 -31.28 21.61 43.04
CA VAL A 53 -31.33 23.05 43.31
C VAL A 53 -32.70 23.45 43.87
N GLU A 54 -33.78 22.95 43.27
CA GLU A 54 -35.15 23.21 43.71
C GLU A 54 -35.43 22.65 45.11
N ALA A 55 -34.99 21.42 45.39
CA ALA A 55 -35.07 20.81 46.72
C ALA A 55 -34.34 21.66 47.77
N GLY A 56 -33.16 22.19 47.41
CA GLY A 56 -32.39 23.09 48.27
C GLY A 56 -33.13 24.38 48.59
N GLN A 57 -33.82 24.97 47.61
CA GLN A 57 -34.63 26.18 47.78
C GLN A 57 -35.88 25.92 48.61
N LEU A 58 -36.63 24.85 48.32
CA LEU A 58 -37.83 24.48 49.07
C LEU A 58 -37.52 24.14 50.53
N LYS A 59 -36.37 23.52 50.80
CA LYS A 59 -35.91 23.24 52.16
C LYS A 59 -35.68 24.51 52.98
N LEU A 60 -35.24 25.61 52.36
CA LEU A 60 -35.12 26.92 53.02
C LEU A 60 -36.49 27.52 53.37
N GLU A 61 -37.52 27.20 52.60
CA GLU A 61 -38.91 27.57 52.86
C GLU A 61 -39.65 26.60 53.80
N GLY A 62 -38.99 25.54 54.27
CA GLY A 62 -39.61 24.49 55.09
C GLY A 62 -40.59 23.59 54.32
N LYS A 63 -40.52 23.58 52.99
CA LYS A 63 -41.33 22.75 52.09
C LYS A 63 -40.50 21.59 51.51
N THR A 64 -41.19 20.59 51.00
CA THR A 64 -40.60 19.45 50.27
C THR A 64 -41.01 19.48 48.80
N LEU A 65 -40.25 18.77 47.96
CA LEU A 65 -40.62 18.49 46.57
C LEU A 65 -41.99 17.81 46.49
N ASP A 66 -42.74 18.12 45.44
CA ASP A 66 -44.00 17.46 45.11
C ASP A 66 -43.79 15.98 44.76
N ASP A 67 -44.83 15.15 44.87
CA ASP A 67 -44.73 13.69 44.67
C ASP A 67 -44.21 13.37 43.25
N ALA A 68 -44.68 14.10 42.23
CA ALA A 68 -44.22 13.94 40.85
C ALA A 68 -42.73 14.32 40.65
N GLN A 69 -42.21 15.25 41.45
CA GLN A 69 -40.80 15.66 41.39
C GLN A 69 -39.90 14.66 42.11
N GLN A 70 -40.41 14.00 43.16
CA GLN A 70 -39.70 12.91 43.84
C GLN A 70 -39.54 11.69 42.93
N ASP A 71 -40.58 11.36 42.14
CA ASP A 71 -40.51 10.28 41.15
C ASP A 71 -39.46 10.56 40.06
N GLN A 72 -39.42 11.80 39.52
CA GLN A 72 -38.41 12.21 38.54
C GLN A 72 -36.99 12.23 39.12
N TYR A 73 -36.85 12.57 40.40
CA TYR A 73 -35.56 12.51 41.10
C TYR A 73 -35.07 11.07 41.22
N ALA A 74 -35.94 10.13 41.61
CA ALA A 74 -35.60 8.71 41.71
C ALA A 74 -35.24 8.09 40.35
N GLU A 75 -35.99 8.42 39.28
CA GLU A 75 -35.73 7.93 37.91
C GLU A 75 -34.41 8.46 37.34
N SER A 76 -34.11 9.75 37.58
CA SER A 76 -32.84 10.35 37.15
C SER A 76 -31.65 9.80 37.94
N GLU A 77 -31.79 9.57 39.24
CA GLU A 77 -30.77 8.92 40.07
C GLU A 77 -30.53 7.46 39.62
N GLU A 78 -31.58 6.70 39.32
CA GLU A 78 -31.48 5.34 38.79
C GLU A 78 -30.72 5.34 37.45
N THR A 79 -31.08 6.23 36.54
CA THR A 79 -30.41 6.35 35.23
C THR A 79 -28.94 6.73 35.38
N LEU A 80 -28.61 7.69 36.25
CA LEU A 80 -27.22 8.06 36.54
C LEU A 80 -26.44 6.92 37.20
N SER A 81 -27.12 6.07 37.98
CA SER A 81 -26.51 4.92 38.64
C SER A 81 -26.02 3.85 37.67
N GLN A 82 -26.66 3.74 36.49
CA GLN A 82 -26.25 2.82 35.42
C GLN A 82 -24.89 3.20 34.80
N PHE A 83 -24.43 4.44 35.00
CA PHE A 83 -23.17 4.98 34.46
C PHE A 83 -22.10 5.22 35.54
N LYS A 84 -22.20 4.56 36.71
CA LYS A 84 -21.31 4.79 37.86
C LYS A 84 -19.83 4.53 37.59
N ASP A 85 -19.50 3.56 36.74
CA ASP A 85 -18.11 3.15 36.50
C ASP A 85 -17.41 4.03 35.45
N GLU A 86 -18.15 4.53 34.45
CA GLU A 86 -17.60 5.39 33.41
C GLU A 86 -18.65 6.38 32.89
N LYS A 87 -18.34 7.68 32.99
CA LYS A 87 -19.19 8.74 32.44
C LYS A 87 -19.14 8.68 30.91
N PRO A 88 -20.27 8.53 30.21
CA PRO A 88 -20.29 8.50 28.75
C PRO A 88 -19.70 9.81 28.20
N GLN A 89 -18.57 9.71 27.51
CA GLN A 89 -18.04 10.83 26.76
C GLN A 89 -18.63 10.81 25.35
N PRO A 90 -19.16 11.95 24.87
CA PRO A 90 -19.61 12.02 23.49
C PRO A 90 -18.42 11.75 22.56
N PRO A 91 -18.61 10.98 21.48
CA PRO A 91 -17.57 10.82 20.48
C PRO A 91 -17.22 12.19 19.89
N SER A 92 -15.97 12.35 19.47
CA SER A 92 -15.54 13.56 18.78
C SER A 92 -16.33 13.73 17.48
N LYS A 93 -16.59 14.99 17.09
CA LYS A 93 -17.24 15.31 15.80
C LYS A 93 -16.51 14.68 14.60
N TYR A 94 -15.21 14.42 14.73
CA TYR A 94 -14.39 13.84 13.68
C TYR A 94 -14.33 12.31 13.70
N ASP A 95 -14.77 11.65 14.77
CA ASP A 95 -14.61 10.20 14.90
C ASP A 95 -15.38 9.45 13.80
N ALA A 96 -16.63 9.84 13.54
CA ALA A 96 -17.42 9.22 12.47
C ALA A 96 -16.78 9.43 11.09
N MET A 97 -16.30 10.64 10.83
CA MET A 97 -15.71 11.00 9.55
C MET A 97 -14.37 10.30 9.31
N ILE A 98 -13.49 10.29 10.32
CA ILE A 98 -12.20 9.60 10.23
C ILE A 98 -12.42 8.10 10.07
N ASN A 99 -13.32 7.50 10.87
CA ASN A 99 -13.57 6.07 10.75
C ASN A 99 -14.17 5.69 9.38
N LEU A 100 -15.05 6.52 8.84
CA LEU A 100 -15.62 6.31 7.51
C LEU A 100 -14.55 6.42 6.41
N TRP A 101 -13.79 7.51 6.37
CA TRP A 101 -12.85 7.74 5.27
C TRP A 101 -11.61 6.85 5.34
N VAL A 102 -11.02 6.71 6.52
CA VAL A 102 -9.76 5.97 6.68
C VAL A 102 -10.00 4.46 6.65
N TRP A 103 -10.95 3.97 7.45
CA TRP A 103 -11.11 2.52 7.62
C TRP A 103 -12.07 1.92 6.61
N VAL A 104 -13.23 2.55 6.37
CA VAL A 104 -14.24 2.00 5.45
C VAL A 104 -13.86 2.29 4.00
N ILE A 105 -13.77 3.56 3.62
CA ILE A 105 -13.51 3.95 2.22
C ILE A 105 -12.08 3.60 1.82
N GLY A 106 -11.09 3.97 2.64
CA GLY A 106 -9.68 3.65 2.39
C GLY A 106 -9.45 2.15 2.22
N GLY A 107 -10.02 1.33 3.10
CA GLY A 107 -9.95 -0.13 3.00
C GLY A 107 -10.69 -0.67 1.77
N ALA A 108 -11.93 -0.23 1.51
CA ALA A 108 -12.77 -0.71 0.41
C ALA A 108 -12.17 -0.39 -0.97
N VAL A 109 -11.56 0.78 -1.14
CA VAL A 109 -10.89 1.19 -2.40
C VAL A 109 -9.56 0.45 -2.58
N SER A 110 -8.86 0.15 -1.48
CA SER A 110 -7.57 -0.54 -1.52
C SER A 110 -7.69 -2.01 -1.95
N ILE A 111 -8.76 -2.70 -1.56
CA ILE A 111 -8.94 -4.13 -1.85
C ILE A 111 -8.95 -4.45 -3.36
N PRO A 112 -9.73 -3.76 -4.23
CA PRO A 112 -9.67 -3.96 -5.68
C PRO A 112 -8.26 -3.76 -6.25
N PHE A 113 -7.52 -2.75 -5.78
CA PHE A 113 -6.15 -2.49 -6.21
C PHE A 113 -5.21 -3.64 -5.83
N MET A 114 -5.41 -4.27 -4.68
CA MET A 114 -4.63 -5.43 -4.23
C MET A 114 -5.03 -6.75 -4.90
N LEU A 115 -6.29 -6.87 -5.35
CA LEU A 115 -6.79 -8.01 -6.12
C LEU A 115 -6.34 -7.96 -7.59
N TRP A 116 -6.14 -6.76 -8.13
CA TRP A 116 -5.75 -6.55 -9.53
C TRP A 116 -4.53 -7.38 -9.98
N PRO A 117 -3.42 -7.48 -9.22
CA PRO A 117 -2.31 -8.36 -9.58
C PRO A 117 -2.68 -9.84 -9.71
N PHE A 118 -3.60 -10.35 -8.89
CA PHE A 118 -4.05 -11.75 -9.00
C PHE A 118 -4.81 -11.99 -10.29
N TRP A 119 -5.67 -11.05 -10.67
CA TRP A 119 -6.42 -11.13 -11.92
C TRP A 119 -5.52 -10.94 -13.15
N LYS A 120 -4.73 -9.86 -13.16
CA LYS A 120 -3.80 -9.52 -14.25
C LYS A 120 -2.80 -10.65 -14.53
N PHE A 121 -2.41 -11.38 -13.50
CA PHE A 121 -1.37 -12.42 -13.58
C PHE A 121 -1.88 -13.82 -13.24
N ARG A 122 -3.18 -14.06 -13.45
CA ARG A 122 -3.81 -15.35 -13.18
C ARG A 122 -3.22 -16.50 -14.00
N HIS A 123 -2.63 -16.19 -15.15
CA HIS A 123 -2.03 -17.17 -16.06
C HIS A 123 -0.64 -17.64 -15.65
N GLY A 124 -0.09 -17.11 -14.54
CA GLY A 124 1.23 -17.51 -14.04
C GLY A 124 2.31 -16.50 -14.37
N GLY A 125 3.55 -16.98 -14.48
CA GLY A 125 4.73 -16.15 -14.75
C GLY A 125 5.32 -16.40 -16.13
N TRP A 126 6.52 -15.89 -16.33
CA TRP A 126 7.34 -16.24 -17.49
C TRP A 126 7.73 -17.72 -17.42
N VAL A 127 7.60 -18.43 -18.53
CA VAL A 127 8.06 -19.81 -18.69
C VAL A 127 8.79 -19.92 -20.02
N LEU A 128 9.99 -20.47 -20.00
CA LEU A 128 10.76 -20.77 -21.21
C LEU A 128 10.80 -22.29 -21.39
N GLY A 129 10.22 -22.78 -22.48
CA GLY A 129 10.22 -24.19 -22.84
C GLY A 129 11.61 -24.70 -23.23
N GLU A 130 11.77 -26.01 -23.29
CA GLU A 130 13.02 -26.64 -23.76
C GLU A 130 13.26 -26.34 -25.24
N ASP A 131 12.19 -26.24 -26.01
CA ASP A 131 12.11 -25.83 -27.42
C ASP A 131 12.42 -24.35 -27.68
N GLY A 132 12.65 -23.56 -26.63
CA GLY A 132 12.90 -22.12 -26.73
C GLY A 132 11.63 -21.27 -26.82
N THR A 133 10.44 -21.88 -26.68
CA THR A 133 9.18 -21.15 -26.67
C THR A 133 9.00 -20.37 -25.36
N LEU A 134 8.80 -19.06 -25.45
CA LEU A 134 8.61 -18.17 -24.31
C LEU A 134 7.12 -17.88 -24.07
N THR A 135 6.61 -18.25 -22.91
CA THR A 135 5.24 -17.92 -22.49
C THR A 135 5.26 -16.74 -21.53
N SER A 136 4.43 -15.72 -21.81
CA SER A 136 4.30 -14.53 -20.99
C SER A 136 3.33 -14.70 -19.81
N PRO A 137 3.42 -13.86 -18.77
CA PRO A 137 2.47 -13.85 -17.64
C PRO A 137 1.02 -13.56 -18.03
N LYS A 138 0.77 -13.05 -19.24
CA LYS A 138 -0.58 -12.82 -19.79
C LYS A 138 -1.13 -14.05 -20.52
N GLY A 139 -0.33 -15.10 -20.71
CA GLY A 139 -0.69 -16.30 -21.44
C GLY A 139 -0.34 -16.28 -22.94
N THR A 140 0.20 -15.17 -23.46
CA THR A 140 0.70 -15.11 -24.84
C THR A 140 1.95 -15.98 -24.98
N VAL A 141 2.00 -16.79 -26.04
CA VAL A 141 3.10 -17.72 -26.36
C VAL A 141 3.88 -17.17 -27.54
N TYR A 142 5.21 -17.07 -27.38
CA TYR A 142 6.15 -16.60 -28.38
C TYR A 142 7.09 -17.75 -28.75
N PRO A 143 6.98 -18.31 -29.96
CA PRO A 143 7.89 -19.36 -30.42
C PRO A 143 9.32 -18.81 -30.63
N ALA A 144 10.32 -19.70 -30.62
CA ALA A 144 11.73 -19.33 -30.62
C ALA A 144 12.17 -18.50 -31.85
N ASP A 145 11.54 -18.73 -33.00
CA ASP A 145 11.78 -18.00 -34.26
C ASP A 145 11.32 -16.53 -34.21
N GLN A 146 10.40 -16.19 -33.32
CA GLN A 146 9.93 -14.82 -33.11
C GLN A 146 10.83 -14.03 -32.16
N ILE A 147 11.81 -14.66 -31.52
CA ILE A 147 12.73 -14.02 -30.58
C ILE A 147 14.01 -13.65 -31.32
N LYS A 148 14.23 -12.34 -31.51
CA LYS A 148 15.36 -11.78 -32.27
C LYS A 148 16.61 -11.61 -31.40
N GLY A 149 16.43 -11.34 -30.12
CA GLY A 149 17.54 -11.15 -29.18
C GLY A 149 17.10 -10.73 -27.79
N ILE A 150 18.07 -10.39 -26.94
CA ILE A 150 17.84 -9.90 -25.58
C ILE A 150 18.77 -8.72 -25.27
N ASP A 151 18.18 -7.60 -24.86
CA ASP A 151 18.89 -6.44 -24.36
C ASP A 151 19.10 -6.58 -22.84
N MET A 152 20.38 -6.65 -22.48
CA MET A 152 20.89 -6.85 -21.12
C MET A 152 21.39 -5.55 -20.47
N SER A 153 21.22 -4.39 -21.11
CA SER A 153 21.72 -3.09 -20.61
C SER A 153 21.29 -2.78 -19.17
N THR A 154 20.08 -3.16 -18.79
CA THR A 154 19.54 -2.96 -17.43
C THR A 154 19.79 -4.11 -16.47
N TRP A 155 20.41 -5.21 -16.93
CA TRP A 155 20.59 -6.41 -16.13
C TRP A 155 21.67 -6.22 -15.06
N ARG A 156 21.25 -6.30 -13.79
CA ARG A 156 22.10 -6.23 -12.59
C ARG A 156 22.98 -4.98 -12.49
N GLY A 157 22.72 -3.96 -13.32
CA GLY A 157 23.57 -2.76 -13.39
C GLY A 157 25.00 -3.10 -13.76
N LEU A 158 25.22 -4.27 -14.38
CA LEU A 158 26.54 -4.80 -14.69
C LEU A 158 27.19 -4.03 -15.84
N LEU A 159 26.38 -3.55 -16.79
CA LEU A 159 26.82 -2.80 -17.96
C LEU A 159 26.70 -1.28 -17.79
N ASP A 160 25.72 -0.81 -17.02
CA ASP A 160 25.51 0.61 -16.75
C ASP A 160 25.49 0.88 -15.24
N PRO A 161 26.61 1.38 -14.67
CA PRO A 161 26.70 1.75 -13.25
C PRO A 161 25.78 2.92 -12.84
N GLN A 162 25.26 3.69 -13.80
CA GLN A 162 24.31 4.78 -13.57
C GLN A 162 22.84 4.31 -13.68
N ALA A 163 22.59 3.05 -14.04
CA ALA A 163 21.23 2.51 -14.13
C ALA A 163 20.55 2.53 -12.76
N SER A 164 19.41 3.22 -12.67
CA SER A 164 18.60 3.33 -11.45
C SER A 164 18.35 1.97 -10.78
N ASN A 165 18.52 1.91 -9.44
CA ASN A 165 18.27 0.72 -8.58
C ASN A 165 16.92 0.01 -8.80
N LYS A 166 15.96 0.64 -9.47
CA LYS A 166 14.63 0.09 -9.76
C LYS A 166 14.56 -0.77 -11.02
N THR A 167 15.45 -0.59 -11.98
CA THR A 167 15.48 -1.32 -13.27
C THR A 167 16.58 -2.36 -13.36
N THR A 168 17.46 -2.38 -12.35
CA THR A 168 18.68 -3.20 -12.22
C THR A 168 18.44 -4.71 -12.18
N TRP A 169 17.21 -5.19 -12.33
CA TRP A 169 16.88 -6.62 -12.31
C TRP A 169 15.97 -6.99 -13.48
N GLN A 170 16.10 -6.24 -14.58
CA GLN A 170 15.27 -6.38 -15.77
C GLN A 170 16.13 -6.63 -17.01
N ALA A 171 15.61 -7.44 -17.92
CA ALA A 171 16.12 -7.57 -19.29
C ALA A 171 14.97 -7.45 -20.28
N LYS A 172 15.26 -6.98 -21.49
CA LYS A 172 14.25 -6.79 -22.55
C LYS A 172 14.47 -7.81 -23.65
N VAL A 173 13.51 -8.71 -23.83
CA VAL A 173 13.51 -9.63 -24.98
C VAL A 173 12.97 -8.88 -26.20
N ILE A 174 13.73 -8.89 -27.29
CA ILE A 174 13.39 -8.22 -28.55
C ILE A 174 12.74 -9.25 -29.47
N LEU A 175 11.52 -8.98 -29.91
CA LEU A 175 10.79 -9.80 -30.85
C LEU A 175 11.15 -9.46 -32.31
N ALA A 176 10.79 -10.33 -33.24
CA ALA A 176 11.03 -10.15 -34.68
C ALA A 176 10.33 -8.91 -35.27
N ASP A 177 9.25 -8.45 -34.64
CA ASP A 177 8.52 -7.22 -34.98
C ASP A 177 9.05 -5.97 -34.25
N ASP A 178 10.26 -6.06 -33.67
CA ASP A 178 10.91 -5.04 -32.86
C ASP A 178 10.13 -4.62 -31.60
N GLN A 179 9.09 -5.37 -31.21
CA GLN A 179 8.48 -5.21 -29.89
C GLN A 179 9.42 -5.69 -28.79
N THR A 180 9.35 -5.04 -27.63
CA THR A 180 10.17 -5.39 -26.47
C THR A 180 9.32 -5.92 -25.33
N LEU A 181 9.73 -7.07 -24.80
CA LEU A 181 9.11 -7.71 -23.64
C LEU A 181 10.04 -7.57 -22.43
N VAL A 182 9.56 -6.90 -21.39
CA VAL A 182 10.34 -6.73 -20.15
C VAL A 182 10.16 -7.95 -19.25
N ILE A 183 11.25 -8.65 -18.98
CA ILE A 183 11.33 -9.71 -17.98
C ILE A 183 11.98 -9.11 -16.72
N ASP A 184 11.27 -9.19 -15.60
CA ASP A 184 11.67 -8.61 -14.32
C ASP A 184 11.86 -9.71 -13.27
N ASP A 185 13.09 -9.92 -12.83
CA ASP A 185 13.42 -10.93 -11.81
C ASP A 185 12.84 -10.58 -10.43
N TYR A 186 12.67 -9.30 -10.11
CA TYR A 186 12.07 -8.91 -8.84
C TYR A 186 10.60 -9.36 -8.74
N LEU A 187 9.88 -9.45 -9.86
CA LEU A 187 8.46 -9.78 -9.88
C LEU A 187 8.18 -11.29 -10.04
N TRP A 188 9.02 -12.02 -10.79
CA TRP A 188 8.73 -13.38 -11.25
C TRP A 188 9.71 -14.43 -10.70
N GLU A 189 9.25 -15.67 -10.58
CA GLU A 189 10.12 -16.78 -10.16
C GLU A 189 10.85 -17.31 -11.40
N ASN A 190 12.12 -17.69 -11.25
CA ASN A 190 12.98 -18.21 -12.31
C ASN A 190 13.18 -17.25 -13.50
N ALA A 191 12.84 -15.96 -13.36
CA ALA A 191 13.06 -14.98 -14.41
C ALA A 191 14.56 -14.75 -14.66
N ASP A 192 15.37 -14.76 -13.61
CA ASP A 192 16.84 -14.85 -13.67
C ASP A 192 17.33 -15.98 -14.59
N LYS A 193 16.81 -17.19 -14.44
CA LYS A 193 17.20 -18.35 -15.26
C LYS A 193 16.79 -18.22 -16.72
N ILE A 194 15.61 -17.65 -16.96
CA ILE A 194 15.12 -17.38 -18.32
C ILE A 194 16.01 -16.35 -19.00
N ILE A 195 16.31 -15.24 -18.31
CA ILE A 195 17.19 -14.19 -18.80
C ILE A 195 18.58 -14.74 -19.08
N ALA A 196 19.17 -15.48 -18.13
CA ALA A 196 20.49 -16.10 -18.27
C ALA A 196 20.56 -17.03 -19.49
N ARG A 197 19.57 -17.92 -19.65
CA ARG A 197 19.51 -18.85 -20.79
C ARG A 197 19.41 -18.12 -22.13
N LEU A 198 18.57 -17.10 -22.22
CA LEU A 198 18.44 -16.30 -23.44
C LEU A 198 19.70 -15.49 -23.72
N ALA A 199 20.31 -14.87 -22.70
CA ALA A 199 21.54 -14.11 -22.84
C ALA A 199 22.69 -14.99 -23.35
N HIS A 200 22.88 -16.18 -22.77
CA HIS A 200 23.89 -17.13 -23.24
C HIS A 200 23.60 -17.64 -24.66
N GLN A 201 22.33 -17.83 -25.01
CA GLN A 201 21.95 -18.27 -26.37
C GLN A 201 22.28 -17.22 -27.44
N PHE A 202 22.02 -15.93 -27.18
CA PHE A 202 22.23 -14.86 -28.16
C PHE A 202 23.62 -14.23 -28.11
N HIS A 203 24.27 -14.27 -26.95
CA HIS A 203 25.56 -13.64 -26.68
C HIS A 203 26.46 -14.59 -25.84
N PRO A 204 26.79 -15.79 -26.36
CA PRO A 204 27.55 -16.82 -25.63
C PRO A 204 28.98 -16.41 -25.29
N ASP A 205 29.52 -15.41 -25.99
CA ASP A 205 30.85 -14.83 -25.82
C ASP A 205 30.90 -13.74 -24.73
N THR A 206 29.74 -13.18 -24.36
CA THR A 206 29.62 -12.11 -23.36
C THR A 206 29.06 -12.64 -22.04
N TRP A 207 28.11 -13.58 -22.09
CA TRP A 207 27.37 -14.07 -20.93
C TRP A 207 27.51 -15.58 -20.75
N ASP A 208 27.70 -16.01 -19.50
CA ASP A 208 27.67 -17.42 -19.13
C ASP A 208 26.24 -17.95 -18.97
N GLY A 209 26.10 -19.27 -18.78
CA GLY A 209 24.80 -19.91 -18.56
C GLY A 209 24.10 -19.54 -17.25
N ALA A 210 24.78 -18.83 -16.34
CA ALA A 210 24.21 -18.29 -15.10
C ALA A 210 23.77 -16.82 -15.26
N GLY A 211 24.05 -16.19 -16.40
CA GLY A 211 23.73 -14.79 -16.68
C GLY A 211 24.73 -13.82 -16.04
N GLU A 212 25.97 -14.26 -15.83
CA GLU A 212 27.11 -13.45 -15.41
C GLU A 212 28.00 -13.10 -16.60
N LEU A 213 28.72 -11.98 -16.49
CA LEU A 213 29.67 -11.54 -17.50
C LEU A 213 30.92 -12.41 -17.47
N LEU A 214 31.33 -12.91 -18.63
CA LEU A 214 32.59 -13.62 -18.79
C LEU A 214 33.77 -12.68 -18.51
N GLU A 215 34.85 -13.20 -17.91
CA GLU A 215 36.00 -12.38 -17.49
C GLU A 215 36.65 -11.58 -18.64
N GLY A 216 36.58 -12.08 -19.88
CA GLY A 216 37.06 -11.38 -21.08
C GLY A 216 36.12 -10.30 -21.62
N ALA A 217 34.84 -10.31 -21.25
CA ALA A 217 33.84 -9.35 -21.69
C ALA A 217 33.86 -8.05 -20.86
N LYS A 218 34.28 -8.14 -19.57
CA LYS A 218 34.43 -6.97 -18.70
C LYS A 218 35.47 -5.95 -19.19
N ALA A 219 36.38 -6.36 -20.09
CA ALA A 219 37.50 -5.55 -20.55
C ALA A 219 37.23 -4.76 -21.85
N LYS A 220 36.10 -4.98 -22.54
CA LYS A 220 35.85 -4.38 -23.86
C LYS A 220 35.00 -3.09 -23.85
N ASP A 221 34.25 -2.80 -22.78
CA ASP A 221 33.27 -1.70 -22.79
C ASP A 221 33.56 -0.57 -21.80
N VAL A 222 34.80 -0.42 -21.33
CA VAL A 222 35.23 0.77 -20.57
C VAL A 222 36.53 1.32 -21.14
N GLU A 223 36.50 1.77 -22.39
CA GLU A 223 37.38 2.88 -22.79
C GLU A 223 36.66 4.19 -22.40
N PRO A 224 37.16 4.94 -21.40
CA PRO A 224 36.69 6.30 -21.19
C PRO A 224 37.16 7.11 -22.40
N ASN A 225 36.20 7.69 -23.11
CA ASN A 225 36.47 8.58 -24.23
C ASN A 225 37.04 9.90 -23.68
N ASP A 226 38.33 9.87 -23.33
CA ASP A 226 39.13 11.05 -23.05
C ASP A 226 39.44 11.72 -24.39
N ALA A 227 38.57 12.66 -24.77
CA ALA A 227 38.87 13.68 -25.77
C ALA A 227 38.73 15.06 -25.11
N GLU A 228 39.75 15.39 -24.33
CA GLU A 228 40.53 16.63 -24.45
C GLU A 228 39.80 17.87 -25.03
N SER A 229 39.45 18.81 -24.16
CA SER A 229 39.68 20.24 -24.46
C SER A 229 40.11 20.98 -23.19
N THR A 230 41.42 21.21 -23.16
CA THR A 230 42.26 21.95 -22.22
C THR A 230 41.72 23.36 -21.88
N PRO A 231 42.01 23.89 -20.68
CA PRO A 231 41.44 25.15 -20.19
C PRO A 231 42.16 26.37 -20.77
N SER A 232 41.42 27.45 -21.02
CA SER A 232 41.99 28.78 -21.29
C SER A 232 41.58 29.75 -20.19
N GLN A 233 42.56 30.13 -19.37
CA GLN A 233 42.48 31.30 -18.48
C GLN A 233 43.22 32.49 -19.11
N ALA A 234 42.71 33.68 -18.77
CA ALA A 234 43.32 35.02 -18.86
C ALA A 234 43.29 35.67 -20.27
N GLU A 235 42.93 36.95 -20.49
CA GLU A 235 43.22 38.18 -19.76
C GLU A 235 42.19 39.32 -20.05
N THR A 236 42.05 40.19 -19.05
CA THR A 236 41.67 41.62 -18.99
C THR A 236 41.49 42.49 -20.26
N ALA A 237 40.42 43.33 -20.27
CA ALA A 237 40.41 44.79 -20.54
C ALA A 237 38.93 45.29 -20.54
N SER A 238 38.47 46.13 -19.59
CA SER A 238 38.43 47.60 -19.67
C SER A 238 37.82 48.18 -20.95
N GLU A 239 36.55 48.65 -20.90
CA GLU A 239 36.17 50.03 -21.28
C GLU A 239 34.67 50.33 -21.11
N LYS A 240 34.40 51.48 -20.46
CA LYS A 240 33.24 52.39 -20.47
C LYS A 240 31.86 51.92 -19.97
#